data_AF-A0A519NPH1-F1
#
_entry.id   AF-A0A519NPH1-F1
#
_cell.length_a   1.000
_cell.length_b   1.000
_cell.length_c   1.000
_cell.angle_alpha   90.00
_cell.angle_beta   90.00
_cell.angle_gamma   90.00
#
_symmetry.space_group_name_H-M   'P 1'
#
loop_
_entity.id
_entity.type
_entity.pdbx_description
1 polymer ?
#
loop_
_entity_poly.entity_id
_entity_poly.type
_entity_poly.pdbx_seq_one_letter_code
_entity_poly.pdbx_strand_id
1 'polypeptide(L)'
;MEQNSMLKRYLIIGLIISITSILGGCVKDFTMVGEFHFVNTTNYSITYQKGLEEFNVAPNSTTIFKNQARISKKKSQENNYNTPLANFNNIKISFNKVKCLIDIKEEDLNSVRNIKNYKAERVNDVTYKFTYTFTESDYSRAVNCP
;
A
#
# COMPACT_ATOMS: atom_id res chain seq x y z
N MET A 1 -49.09 -31.64 -33.20
CA MET A 1 -48.13 -30.59 -33.63
C MET A 1 -47.57 -29.76 -32.47
N GLU A 2 -47.79 -30.13 -31.19
CA GLU A 2 -47.36 -29.35 -30.01
C GLU A 2 -46.02 -29.80 -29.39
N GLN A 3 -45.65 -31.08 -29.54
CA GLN A 3 -44.47 -31.67 -28.91
C GLN A 3 -43.15 -31.05 -29.42
N ASN A 4 -43.08 -30.69 -30.70
CA ASN A 4 -41.93 -30.01 -31.32
C ASN A 4 -41.73 -28.57 -30.83
N SER A 5 -42.78 -27.90 -30.34
CA SER A 5 -42.71 -26.53 -29.82
C SER A 5 -42.13 -26.51 -28.41
N MET A 6 -42.58 -27.43 -27.56
CA MET A 6 -42.06 -27.61 -26.20
C MET A 6 -40.58 -28.00 -26.18
N LEU A 7 -40.18 -28.97 -27.01
CA LEU A 7 -38.79 -29.45 -27.08
C LEU A 7 -37.82 -28.34 -27.53
N LYS A 8 -38.23 -27.52 -28.50
CA LYS A 8 -37.45 -26.35 -28.94
C LYS A 8 -37.31 -25.32 -27.83
N ARG A 9 -38.34 -25.08 -27.02
CA ARG A 9 -38.27 -24.16 -25.87
C ARG A 9 -37.31 -24.67 -24.79
N TYR A 10 -37.33 -25.95 -24.46
CA TYR A 10 -36.38 -26.52 -23.47
C TYR A 10 -34.93 -26.50 -23.97
N LEU A 11 -34.69 -26.75 -25.26
CA LEU A 11 -33.36 -26.62 -25.87
C LEU A 11 -32.85 -25.18 -25.82
N ILE A 12 -33.71 -24.19 -26.11
CA ILE A 12 -33.34 -22.76 -26.05
C ILE A 12 -33.02 -22.35 -24.61
N ILE A 13 -33.83 -22.76 -23.63
CA ILE A 13 -33.59 -22.44 -22.21
C ILE A 13 -32.30 -23.10 -21.70
N GLY A 14 -32.07 -24.38 -22.05
CA GLY A 14 -30.83 -25.09 -21.71
C GLY A 14 -29.59 -24.44 -22.32
N LEU A 15 -29.68 -23.99 -23.58
CA LEU A 15 -28.61 -23.27 -24.26
C LEU A 15 -28.29 -21.95 -23.54
N ILE A 16 -29.31 -21.16 -23.17
CA ILE A 16 -29.12 -19.89 -22.46
C ILE A 16 -28.45 -20.12 -21.10
N ILE A 17 -28.87 -21.13 -20.34
CA ILE A 17 -28.27 -21.46 -19.03
C ILE A 17 -26.83 -21.92 -19.19
N SER A 18 -26.52 -22.71 -20.22
CA SER A 18 -25.14 -23.15 -20.49
C SER A 18 -24.22 -21.99 -20.91
N ILE A 19 -24.72 -21.00 -21.65
CA ILE A 19 -23.92 -19.83 -22.06
C ILE A 19 -23.66 -18.89 -20.87
N THR A 20 -24.64 -18.71 -19.97
CA THR A 20 -24.47 -17.80 -18.82
C THR A 20 -23.59 -18.39 -17.72
N SER A 21 -23.53 -19.72 -17.58
CA SER A 21 -22.69 -20.39 -16.58
C SER A 21 -21.20 -20.46 -16.97
N ILE A 22 -20.86 -20.33 -18.25
CA ILE A 22 -19.46 -20.27 -18.73
C ILE A 22 -18.85 -18.86 -18.54
N LEU A 23 -19.69 -17.82 -18.41
CA LEU A 23 -19.25 -16.43 -18.20
C LEU A 23 -18.81 -16.12 -16.77
N GLY A 24 -19.02 -17.04 -15.82
CA GLY A 24 -18.47 -16.99 -14.45
C GLY A 24 -16.98 -17.33 -14.39
N GLY A 25 -16.20 -16.82 -15.35
CA GLY A 25 -14.80 -17.17 -15.58
C GLY A 25 -13.89 -16.97 -14.37
N CYS A 26 -12.92 -17.87 -14.24
CA CYS A 26 -11.85 -17.85 -13.26
C CYS A 26 -11.25 -16.44 -13.11
N VAL A 27 -11.46 -15.81 -11.95
CA VAL A 27 -10.82 -14.53 -11.62
C VAL A 27 -9.34 -14.82 -11.38
N LYS A 28 -8.48 -14.33 -12.27
CA LYS A 28 -7.04 -14.47 -12.09
C LYS A 28 -6.60 -13.53 -10.97
N ASP A 29 -6.16 -14.11 -9.85
CA ASP A 29 -5.55 -13.36 -8.76
C ASP A 29 -4.15 -12.89 -9.15
N PHE A 30 -3.84 -11.64 -8.81
CA PHE A 30 -2.52 -11.05 -8.90
C PHE A 30 -2.04 -10.64 -7.52
N THR A 31 -0.72 -10.62 -7.31
CA THR A 31 -0.12 -10.09 -6.08
C THR A 31 0.40 -8.69 -6.34
N MET A 32 -0.23 -7.70 -5.71
CA MET A 32 0.24 -6.32 -5.67
C MET A 32 1.39 -6.22 -4.66
N VAL A 33 2.49 -5.56 -5.04
CA VAL A 33 3.68 -5.41 -4.18
C VAL A 33 4.05 -3.93 -4.05
N GLY A 34 4.01 -3.41 -2.83
CA GLY A 34 4.51 -2.07 -2.51
C GLY A 34 5.87 -2.16 -1.84
N GLU A 35 6.92 -1.67 -2.51
CA GLU A 35 8.27 -1.55 -1.95
C GLU A 35 8.47 -0.13 -1.39
N PHE A 36 8.48 0.01 -0.07
CA PHE A 36 8.60 1.27 0.64
C PHE A 36 10.04 1.49 1.09
N HIS A 37 10.70 2.47 0.48
CA HIS A 37 12.05 2.90 0.78
C HIS A 37 12.00 4.10 1.71
N PHE A 38 12.45 3.90 2.94
CA PHE A 38 12.64 4.97 3.92
C PHE A 38 14.10 5.40 3.86
N VAL A 39 14.35 6.52 3.19
CA VAL A 39 15.67 7.10 3.01
C VAL A 39 15.92 8.11 4.13
N ASN A 40 17.01 7.95 4.85
CA ASN A 40 17.44 8.90 5.87
C ASN A 40 18.64 9.68 5.33
N THR A 41 18.45 10.95 4.99
CA THR A 41 19.56 11.84 4.58
C THR A 41 20.10 12.67 5.74
N THR A 42 19.69 12.36 6.97
CA THR A 42 20.15 13.04 8.18
C THR A 42 21.27 12.25 8.85
N ASN A 43 21.95 12.90 9.79
CA ASN A 43 22.95 12.25 10.63
C ASN A 43 22.36 11.57 11.89
N TYR A 44 21.03 11.53 12.00
CA TYR A 44 20.33 10.97 13.16
C TYR A 44 19.88 9.54 12.88
N SER A 45 19.98 8.66 13.87
CA SER A 45 19.31 7.36 13.84
C SER A 45 17.81 7.58 14.00
N ILE A 46 17.03 7.10 13.04
CA ILE A 46 15.57 7.25 13.05
C ILE A 46 14.94 5.94 13.52
N THR A 47 14.07 6.00 14.52
CA THR A 47 13.31 4.86 15.03
C THR A 47 11.82 5.12 14.89
N TYR A 48 11.10 4.21 14.26
CA TYR A 48 9.64 4.19 14.25
C TYR A 48 9.13 3.24 15.30
N GLN A 49 8.11 3.66 16.04
CA GLN A 49 7.30 2.77 16.84
C GLN A 49 5.97 2.51 16.15
N LYS A 50 5.70 1.24 15.87
CA LYS A 50 4.51 0.73 15.19
C LYS A 50 3.86 -0.32 16.09
N GLY A 51 3.00 0.11 17.02
CA GLY A 51 2.45 -0.79 18.03
C GLY A 51 3.57 -1.34 18.94
N LEU A 52 3.84 -2.65 18.87
CA LEU A 52 4.92 -3.32 19.60
C LEU A 52 6.21 -3.49 18.77
N GLU A 53 6.18 -3.16 17.48
CA GLU A 53 7.34 -3.30 16.60
C GLU A 53 8.11 -1.98 16.51
N GLU A 54 9.44 -2.08 16.52
CA GLU A 54 10.33 -0.95 16.24
C GLU A 54 11.10 -1.19 14.94
N PHE A 55 11.18 -0.15 14.12
CA PHE A 55 11.99 -0.18 12.89
C PHE A 55 13.00 0.96 12.92
N ASN A 56 14.22 0.66 12.51
CA ASN A 56 15.32 1.62 12.51
C ASN A 56 15.77 1.96 11.09
N VAL A 57 16.10 3.23 10.89
CA VAL A 57 16.78 3.74 9.69
C VAL A 57 18.05 4.41 10.16
N ALA A 58 19.18 3.80 9.83
CA ALA A 58 20.49 4.34 10.20
C ALA A 58 20.72 5.70 9.51
N PRO A 59 21.63 6.53 10.05
CA PRO A 59 22.05 7.76 9.38
C PRO A 59 22.52 7.48 7.95
N ASN A 60 22.18 8.36 7.01
CA ASN A 60 22.62 8.28 5.62
C ASN A 60 22.35 6.92 4.94
N SER A 61 21.29 6.22 5.38
CA SER A 61 20.96 4.88 4.90
C SER A 61 19.55 4.79 4.34
N THR A 62 19.21 3.65 3.75
CA THR A 62 17.83 3.33 3.33
C THR A 62 17.39 2.04 3.97
N THR A 63 16.19 2.04 4.56
CA THR A 63 15.51 0.82 5.03
C THR A 63 14.34 0.52 4.09
N ILE A 64 14.21 -0.74 3.67
CA ILE A 64 13.18 -1.17 2.72
C ILE A 64 12.15 -2.02 3.46
N PHE A 65 10.88 -1.73 3.20
CA PHE A 65 9.75 -2.50 3.70
C PHE A 65 8.86 -2.93 2.53
N LYS A 66 8.45 -4.20 2.51
CA LYS A 66 7.60 -4.73 1.43
C LYS A 66 6.23 -5.10 1.97
N ASN A 67 5.18 -4.55 1.37
CA ASN A 67 3.81 -4.99 1.57
C ASN A 67 3.32 -5.76 0.36
N GLN A 68 2.51 -6.79 0.60
CA GLN A 68 1.86 -7.56 -0.44
C GLN A 68 0.35 -7.62 -0.19
N ALA A 69 -0.43 -7.52 -1.25
CA ALA A 69 -1.88 -7.69 -1.19
C ALA A 69 -2.38 -8.43 -2.44
N ARG A 70 -3.37 -9.30 -2.28
CA ARG A 70 -4.02 -9.95 -3.43
C ARG A 70 -4.99 -8.99 -4.09
N ILE A 71 -4.93 -8.86 -5.41
CA ILE A 71 -5.82 -8.01 -6.21
C ILE A 71 -6.35 -8.79 -7.41
N SER A 72 -7.58 -8.48 -7.83
CA SER A 72 -8.22 -9.08 -9.01
C SER A 72 -7.90 -8.35 -10.32
N LYS A 73 -7.20 -7.21 -10.24
CA LYS A 73 -6.84 -6.37 -11.40
C LYS A 73 -5.35 -6.51 -11.71
N LYS A 74 -5.01 -6.66 -12.99
CA LYS A 74 -3.61 -6.81 -13.43
C LYS A 74 -2.77 -5.53 -13.32
N LYS A 75 -3.40 -4.36 -13.32
CA LYS A 75 -2.70 -3.07 -13.26
C LYS A 75 -3.04 -2.34 -11.97
N SER A 76 -2.02 -2.10 -11.13
CA SER A 76 -2.13 -1.20 -9.98
C SER A 76 -1.78 0.23 -10.36
N GLN A 77 -2.38 1.21 -9.70
CA GLN A 77 -1.97 2.61 -9.73
C GLN A 77 -1.36 3.00 -8.37
N GLU A 78 -0.60 4.09 -8.32
CA GLU A 78 0.08 4.54 -7.09
C GLU A 78 -0.89 4.77 -5.91
N ASN A 79 -2.08 5.30 -6.20
CA ASN A 79 -3.15 5.56 -5.23
C ASN A 79 -3.86 4.28 -4.75
N ASN A 80 -3.55 3.11 -5.32
CA ASN A 80 -4.06 1.83 -4.82
C ASN A 80 -3.29 1.35 -3.57
N TYR A 81 -2.18 2.01 -3.22
CA TYR A 81 -1.32 1.62 -2.11
C TYR A 81 -1.51 2.55 -0.92
N ASN A 82 -1.45 1.98 0.28
CA ASN A 82 -1.29 2.71 1.52
C ASN A 82 0.13 2.53 2.04
N THR A 83 0.67 3.58 2.66
CA THR A 83 1.94 3.45 3.38
C THR A 83 1.81 2.45 4.53
N PRO A 84 2.90 1.72 4.89
CA PRO A 84 2.94 0.82 6.04
C PRO A 84 2.53 1.46 7.36
N LEU A 85 2.51 2.80 7.40
CA LEU A 85 2.24 3.63 8.55
C LEU A 85 0.84 4.29 8.52
N ALA A 86 0.01 4.05 7.50
CA ALA A 86 -1.28 4.75 7.34
C ALA A 86 -2.22 4.55 8.55
N ASN A 87 -2.37 3.30 8.99
CA ASN A 87 -3.38 2.88 9.96
C ASN A 87 -2.88 2.78 11.40
N PHE A 88 -1.65 3.22 11.68
CA PHE A 88 -1.12 3.18 13.05
C PHE A 88 -1.55 4.41 13.83
N ASN A 89 -2.17 4.15 14.98
CA ASN A 89 -2.44 5.20 15.95
C ASN A 89 -1.16 5.51 16.73
N ASN A 90 -0.96 6.78 17.08
CA ASN A 90 0.15 7.25 17.93
C ASN A 90 1.55 6.89 17.38
N ILE A 91 1.78 7.12 16.10
CA ILE A 91 3.10 6.93 15.48
C ILE A 91 4.09 7.90 16.10
N LYS A 92 5.15 7.37 16.70
CA LYS A 92 6.30 8.12 17.20
C LYS A 92 7.46 7.85 16.26
N ILE A 93 8.01 8.91 15.68
CA ILE A 93 9.26 8.86 14.91
C ILE A 93 10.31 9.58 15.72
N SER A 94 11.29 8.84 16.19
CA SER A 94 12.35 9.37 17.02
C SER A 94 13.64 9.57 16.24
N PHE A 95 14.30 10.70 16.46
CA PHE A 95 15.65 11.03 16.03
C PHE A 95 16.58 10.91 17.24
N ASN A 96 17.46 9.92 17.21
CA ASN A 96 18.40 9.58 18.28
C ASN A 96 17.76 9.34 19.67
N LYS A 97 16.46 9.01 19.76
CA LYS A 97 15.73 8.92 21.05
C LYS A 97 15.65 10.24 21.83
N VAL A 98 16.05 11.37 21.22
CA VAL A 98 16.06 12.70 21.86
C VAL A 98 14.91 13.56 21.37
N LYS A 99 14.75 13.67 20.05
CA LYS A 99 13.65 14.42 19.43
C LYS A 99 12.68 13.48 18.74
N CYS A 100 11.39 13.82 18.78
CA CYS A 100 10.33 13.00 18.24
C CYS A 100 9.33 13.83 17.43
N LEU A 101 8.94 13.28 16.28
CA LEU A 101 7.67 13.64 15.65
C LEU A 101 6.59 12.80 16.32
N ILE A 102 5.61 13.49 16.88
CA ILE A 102 4.44 12.93 17.57
C ILE A 102 3.18 13.43 16.86
N ASP A 103 2.07 12.74 17.08
CA ASP A 103 0.74 13.12 16.59
C ASP A 103 0.68 13.41 15.08
N ILE A 104 1.51 12.70 14.30
CA ILE A 104 1.61 12.87 12.85
C ILE A 104 0.25 12.55 12.22
N LYS A 105 -0.34 13.53 11.52
CA LYS A 105 -1.60 13.41 10.80
C LYS A 105 -1.36 13.18 9.32
N GLU A 106 -2.36 12.71 8.59
CA GLU A 106 -2.22 12.46 7.15
C GLU A 106 -2.07 13.77 6.34
N GLU A 107 -2.74 14.82 6.78
CA GLU A 107 -2.76 16.14 6.17
C GLU A 107 -1.48 16.97 6.41
N ASP A 108 -0.56 16.51 7.25
CA ASP A 108 0.70 17.22 7.50
C ASP A 108 1.55 17.30 6.22
N LEU A 109 2.18 18.47 6.00
CA LEU A 109 2.93 18.81 4.77
C LEU A 109 3.97 17.76 4.36
N ASN A 110 4.62 17.10 5.33
CA ASN A 110 5.53 15.97 5.10
C ASN A 110 5.16 14.76 5.97
N SER A 111 3.88 14.42 5.99
CA SER A 111 3.39 13.24 6.69
C SER A 111 3.94 11.95 6.09
N VAL A 112 4.60 11.12 6.91
CA VAL A 112 4.96 9.75 6.53
C VAL A 112 3.74 8.84 6.35
N ARG A 113 2.55 9.28 6.81
CA ARG A 113 1.28 8.54 6.73
C ARG A 113 0.54 8.77 5.41
N ASN A 114 0.94 9.79 4.66
CA ASN A 114 0.32 10.13 3.40
C ASN A 114 1.16 9.64 2.23
N ILE A 115 0.61 8.72 1.45
CA ILE A 115 1.30 8.13 0.30
C ILE A 115 1.70 9.17 -0.76
N LYS A 116 0.99 10.31 -0.81
CA LYS A 116 1.30 11.41 -1.74
C LYS A 116 2.64 12.11 -1.44
N ASN A 117 3.16 11.97 -0.22
CA ASN A 117 4.46 12.51 0.18
C ASN A 117 5.62 11.57 -0.21
N TYR A 118 5.32 10.43 -0.85
CA TYR A 118 6.31 9.50 -1.35
C TYR A 118 6.53 9.75 -2.83
N LYS A 119 7.78 9.70 -3.26
CA LYS A 119 8.08 9.60 -4.69
C LYS A 119 7.74 8.19 -5.16
N ALA A 120 6.72 8.07 -6.00
CA ALA A 120 6.28 6.81 -6.59
C ALA A 120 7.03 6.52 -7.91
N GLU A 121 7.46 5.27 -8.07
CA GLU A 121 8.10 4.76 -9.27
C GLU A 121 7.48 3.41 -9.61
N ARG A 122 6.95 3.29 -10.83
CA ARG A 122 6.37 2.03 -11.29
C ARG A 122 7.50 1.07 -11.67
N VAL A 123 7.56 -0.08 -11.00
CA VAL A 123 8.54 -1.14 -11.31
C VAL A 123 7.99 -2.08 -12.38
N ASN A 124 6.72 -2.50 -12.24
CA ASN A 124 6.02 -3.30 -13.23
C ASN A 124 4.49 -3.10 -13.14
N ASP A 125 3.70 -3.98 -13.75
CA ASP A 125 2.23 -3.89 -13.77
C ASP A 125 1.57 -3.95 -12.38
N VAL A 126 2.17 -4.66 -11.42
CA VAL A 126 1.63 -4.93 -10.08
C VAL A 126 2.58 -4.52 -8.95
N THR A 127 3.70 -3.86 -9.27
CA THR A 127 4.71 -3.45 -8.30
C THR A 127 5.02 -1.97 -8.43
N TYR A 128 4.94 -1.27 -7.31
CA TYR A 128 5.37 0.12 -7.17
C TYR A 128 6.44 0.23 -6.08
N LYS A 129 7.40 1.11 -6.34
CA LYS A 129 8.39 1.57 -5.38
C LYS A 129 7.97 2.95 -4.89
N PHE A 130 7.91 3.12 -3.58
CA PHE A 130 7.57 4.37 -2.92
C PHE A 130 8.75 4.82 -2.07
N THR A 131 9.27 6.02 -2.32
CA THR A 131 10.43 6.55 -1.59
C THR A 131 9.99 7.73 -0.71
N TYR A 132 10.15 7.59 0.60
CA TYR A 132 10.00 8.69 1.56
C TYR A 132 11.38 9.08 2.10
N THR A 133 11.65 10.38 2.16
CA THR A 133 12.97 10.89 2.54
C THR A 133 12.86 11.71 3.83
N PHE A 134 13.56 11.28 4.87
CA PHE A 134 13.77 12.08 6.07
C PHE A 134 14.87 13.09 5.83
N THR A 135 14.57 14.34 6.16
CA THR A 135 15.43 15.48 5.96
C THR A 135 15.68 16.21 7.28
N GLU A 136 16.63 17.14 7.28
CA GLU A 136 16.89 18.02 8.42
C GLU A 136 15.66 18.88 8.80
N SER A 137 14.75 19.12 7.86
CA SER A 137 13.49 19.82 8.14
C SER A 137 12.56 19.00 9.04
N ASP A 138 12.58 17.67 8.92
CA ASP A 138 11.82 16.76 9.76
C ASP A 138 12.35 16.72 11.19
N TYR A 139 13.68 16.77 11.33
CA TYR A 139 14.30 16.91 12.64
C TYR A 139 14.00 18.28 13.27
N SER A 140 14.01 19.35 12.47
CA SER A 140 13.79 20.72 12.95
C SER A 140 12.39 20.95 13.51
N ARG A 141 11.38 20.27 12.97
CA ARG A 141 9.99 20.30 13.47
C ARG A 141 9.69 19.30 14.58
N ALA A 142 10.64 18.42 14.92
CA ALA A 142 10.49 17.46 16.01
C ALA A 142 10.63 18.14 17.39
N VAL A 143 9.84 17.67 18.36
CA VAL A 143 9.86 18.14 19.75
C VAL A 143 10.72 17.22 20.61
N ASN A 144 11.01 17.59 21.87
CA ASN A 144 11.66 16.66 22.79
C ASN A 144 10.76 15.43 22.99
N CYS A 145 11.34 14.24 22.91
CA CYS A 145 10.59 13.01 23.11
C CYS A 145 10.00 12.98 24.54
N PRO A 146 8.71 12.64 24.69
CA PRO A 146 8.16 12.25 25.99
C PRO A 146 8.71 10.89 26.41
#